data_AF-A0A4Y8JQB4-F1
#
_entry.id   AF-A0A4Y8JQB4-F1
#
_cell.length_a   1.000
_cell.length_b   1.000
_cell.length_c   1.000
_cell.angle_alpha   90.00
_cell.angle_beta   90.00
_cell.angle_gamma   90.00
#
_symmetry.space_group_name_H-M   'P 1'
#
loop_
_entity.id
_entity.type
_entity.pdbx_description
1 polymer ?
#
loop_
_entity_poly.entity_id
_entity_poly.type
_entity_poly.pdbx_seq_one_letter_code
_entity_poly.pdbx_strand_id
1 'polypeptide(L)'
;MTNLAEDLRQAADAVALLGSSSADYEALPDAAVLAGQKKIAAARRLLDTRAAWMAGTIARRSRPELGHSGLAAQQGFLSPEALI
;
A
#
# COMPACT_ATOMS: atom_id res chain seq x y z
N MET A 1 6.76 -7.09 -20.58
CA MET A 1 5.91 -6.11 -19.88
C MET A 1 5.62 -6.69 -18.51
N THR A 2 6.28 -6.20 -17.47
CA THR A 2 6.04 -6.66 -16.09
C THR A 2 4.63 -6.22 -15.68
N ASN A 3 3.86 -7.15 -15.13
CA ASN A 3 2.50 -6.89 -14.65
C ASN A 3 2.61 -6.27 -13.25
N LEU A 4 2.06 -5.08 -13.02
CA LEU A 4 2.11 -4.42 -11.71
C LEU A 4 1.61 -5.32 -10.56
N ALA A 5 0.62 -6.19 -10.82
CA ALA A 5 0.12 -7.16 -9.84
C ALA A 5 1.15 -8.25 -9.53
N GLU A 6 1.94 -8.67 -10.53
CA GLU A 6 3.08 -9.58 -10.34
C GLU A 6 4.17 -8.90 -9.52
N ASP A 7 4.53 -7.66 -9.87
CA ASP A 7 5.57 -6.90 -9.16
C ASP A 7 5.23 -6.75 -7.67
N LEU A 8 3.96 -6.52 -7.33
CA LEU A 8 3.53 -6.43 -5.94
C LEU A 8 3.62 -7.79 -5.22
N ARG A 9 3.17 -8.88 -5.85
CA ARG A 9 3.27 -10.22 -5.27
C ARG A 9 4.71 -10.60 -5.01
N GLN A 10 5.57 -10.42 -6.00
CA GLN A 10 7.00 -10.69 -5.89
C GLN A 10 7.67 -9.83 -4.80
N ALA A 11 7.29 -8.56 -4.67
CA ALA A 11 7.81 -7.69 -3.62
C ALA A 11 7.36 -8.14 -2.22
N ALA A 12 6.10 -8.56 -2.07
CA ALA A 12 5.57 -9.09 -0.81
C ALA A 12 6.28 -10.41 -0.44
N ASP A 13 6.43 -11.33 -1.39
CA ASP A 13 7.16 -12.59 -1.19
C ASP A 13 8.62 -12.33 -0.79
N ALA A 14 9.28 -11.37 -1.46
CA ALA A 14 10.65 -11.00 -1.14
C ALA A 14 10.82 -10.40 0.28
N VAL A 15 9.79 -9.74 0.82
CA VAL A 15 9.76 -9.25 2.20
C VAL A 15 9.46 -10.39 3.17
N ALA A 16 8.53 -11.28 2.84
CA ALA A 16 8.21 -12.44 3.67
C ALA A 16 9.42 -13.37 3.88
N LEU A 17 10.29 -13.50 2.87
CA LEU A 17 11.54 -14.26 2.95
C LEU A 17 12.60 -13.66 3.88
N LEU A 18 12.41 -12.43 4.40
CA LEU A 18 13.36 -11.83 5.35
C LEU A 18 13.22 -12.39 6.77
N GLY A 19 12.10 -13.04 7.09
CA GLY A 19 11.82 -13.60 8.41
C GLY A 19 10.55 -13.04 9.04
N SER A 20 10.17 -13.64 10.18
CA SER A 20 8.90 -13.38 10.87
C SER A 20 9.06 -12.91 12.31
N SER A 21 10.29 -12.85 12.81
CA SER A 21 10.63 -12.42 14.17
C SER A 21 11.79 -11.42 14.18
N SER A 22 11.95 -10.64 15.24
CA SER A 22 13.09 -9.72 15.37
C SER A 22 14.43 -10.46 15.35
N ALA A 23 14.49 -11.66 15.94
CA ALA A 23 15.69 -12.50 15.95
C ALA A 23 16.15 -12.90 14.54
N ASP A 24 15.22 -13.12 13.60
CA ASP A 24 15.57 -13.42 12.21
C ASP A 24 16.32 -12.24 11.56
N TYR A 25 15.92 -11.01 11.87
CA TYR A 25 16.55 -9.79 11.34
C TYR A 25 17.88 -9.49 12.05
N GLU A 26 17.97 -9.75 13.36
CA GLU A 26 19.21 -9.61 14.13
C GLU A 26 20.30 -10.61 13.68
N ALA A 27 19.90 -11.78 13.16
CA ALA A 27 20.82 -12.78 12.63
C ALA A 27 21.32 -12.48 11.20
N LEU A 28 20.78 -11.46 10.52
CA LEU A 28 21.19 -11.11 9.16
C LEU A 28 22.58 -10.46 9.15
N PRO A 29 23.45 -10.83 8.19
CA PRO A 29 24.67 -10.05 7.95
C PRO A 29 24.33 -8.67 7.39
N ASP A 30 25.19 -7.67 7.63
CA ASP A 30 24.98 -6.27 7.22
C ASP A 30 24.53 -6.10 5.76
N ALA A 31 25.14 -6.86 4.84
CA ALA A 31 24.77 -6.82 3.43
C ALA A 31 23.31 -7.26 3.19
N ALA A 32 22.84 -8.27 3.93
CA ALA A 32 21.47 -8.74 3.86
C ALA A 32 20.50 -7.75 4.52
N VAL A 33 20.90 -7.07 5.60
CA VAL A 33 20.10 -5.98 6.21
C VAL A 33 19.86 -4.86 5.20
N LEU A 34 20.92 -4.38 4.54
CA LEU A 34 20.81 -3.32 3.53
C LEU A 34 20.00 -3.75 2.31
N ALA A 35 20.16 -4.99 1.84
CA ALA A 35 19.36 -5.54 0.75
C ALA A 35 17.88 -5.71 1.14
N GLY A 36 17.60 -6.20 2.35
CA GLY A 36 16.26 -6.33 2.92
C GLY A 36 15.56 -4.98 3.01
N GLN A 37 16.25 -3.96 3.49
CA GLN A 37 15.70 -2.60 3.55
C GLN A 37 15.31 -2.06 2.17
N LYS A 38 16.10 -2.34 1.13
CA LYS A 38 15.75 -1.98 -0.25
C LYS A 38 14.51 -2.73 -0.75
N LYS A 39 14.35 -4.01 -0.40
CA LYS A 39 13.14 -4.80 -0.73
C LYS A 39 11.90 -4.22 -0.07
N ILE A 40 11.98 -3.89 1.23
CA ILE A 40 10.89 -3.25 1.98
C ILE A 40 10.52 -1.90 1.36
N ALA A 41 11.52 -1.07 1.03
CA ALA A 41 11.28 0.23 0.40
C ALA A 41 10.60 0.09 -0.97
N ALA A 42 10.96 -0.91 -1.76
CA ALA A 42 10.30 -1.20 -3.04
C ALA A 42 8.83 -1.65 -2.84
N ALA A 43 8.57 -2.56 -1.89
CA ALA A 43 7.23 -3.00 -1.56
C ALA A 43 6.33 -1.83 -1.10
N ARG A 44 6.85 -0.94 -0.23
CA ARG A 44 6.14 0.28 0.21
C ARG A 44 5.73 1.15 -0.97
N ARG A 45 6.65 1.46 -1.89
CA ARG A 45 6.34 2.29 -3.08
C ARG A 45 5.21 1.70 -3.94
N LEU A 46 5.20 0.38 -4.11
CA LEU A 46 4.14 -0.31 -4.87
C LEU A 46 2.79 -0.29 -4.16
N LEU A 47 2.78 -0.33 -2.82
CA LEU A 47 1.58 -0.17 -2.00
C LEU A 47 1.10 1.28 -2.00
N ASP A 48 2.00 2.25 -1.83
CA ASP A 48 1.68 3.69 -1.83
C ASP A 48 1.04 4.11 -3.15
N THR A 49 1.55 3.58 -4.27
CA THR A 49 0.95 3.80 -5.60
C THR A 49 -0.51 3.36 -5.66
N ARG A 50 -0.82 2.18 -5.09
CA ARG A 50 -2.19 1.65 -5.04
C ARG A 50 -3.06 2.41 -4.06
N ALA A 51 -2.51 2.79 -2.92
CA ALA A 51 -3.20 3.62 -1.93
C ALA A 51 -3.60 4.96 -2.56
N ALA A 52 -2.71 5.61 -3.31
CA ALA A 52 -3.01 6.84 -4.03
C ALA A 52 -4.12 6.67 -5.07
N TRP A 53 -4.11 5.58 -5.85
CA TRP A 53 -5.19 5.30 -6.81
C TRP A 53 -6.54 5.03 -6.13
N MET A 54 -6.52 4.32 -4.99
CA MET A 54 -7.73 4.04 -4.23
C MET A 54 -8.28 5.34 -3.61
N ALA A 55 -7.44 6.13 -2.96
CA ALA A 55 -7.80 7.43 -2.42
C ALA A 55 -8.38 8.35 -3.50
N GLY A 56 -7.74 8.45 -4.67
CA GLY A 56 -8.27 9.22 -5.80
C GLY A 56 -9.60 8.68 -6.33
N THR A 57 -9.81 7.37 -6.25
CA THR A 57 -11.10 6.74 -6.61
C THR A 57 -12.19 7.07 -5.60
N ILE A 58 -11.87 7.00 -4.31
CA ILE A 58 -12.78 7.42 -3.22
C ILE A 58 -13.14 8.89 -3.39
N ALA A 59 -12.17 9.78 -3.57
CA ALA A 59 -12.40 11.21 -3.79
C ALA A 59 -13.33 11.47 -4.98
N ARG A 60 -13.07 10.82 -6.14
CA ARG A 60 -13.95 10.94 -7.32
C ARG A 60 -15.36 10.41 -7.08
N ARG A 61 -15.51 9.35 -6.29
CA ARG A 61 -16.82 8.75 -5.97
C ARG A 61 -17.54 9.46 -4.83
N SER A 62 -16.88 10.36 -4.13
CA SER A 62 -17.42 11.16 -3.02
C SER A 62 -17.53 12.64 -3.36
N ARG A 63 -17.45 13.01 -4.64
CA ARG A 63 -17.48 14.43 -5.02
C ARG A 63 -18.81 15.08 -4.61
N PRO A 64 -18.80 16.38 -4.26
CA PRO A 64 -20.01 17.08 -3.80
C PRO A 64 -21.18 17.03 -4.80
N GLU A 65 -20.91 16.96 -6.11
CA GLU A 65 -21.97 16.93 -7.14
C GLU A 65 -22.81 15.65 -7.12
N LEU A 66 -22.34 14.60 -6.43
CA LEU A 66 -23.09 13.36 -6.22
C LEU A 66 -24.08 13.44 -5.04
N GLY A 67 -23.99 14.48 -4.20
CA GLY A 67 -24.84 14.66 -3.03
C GLY A 67 -24.91 13.40 -2.15
N HIS A 68 -26.12 13.00 -1.76
CA HIS A 68 -26.38 11.79 -0.96
C HIS A 68 -26.04 10.47 -1.68
N SER A 69 -25.80 10.51 -2.99
CA SER A 69 -25.33 9.34 -3.75
C SER A 69 -23.81 9.22 -3.78
N GLY A 70 -23.08 10.21 -3.25
CA GLY A 70 -21.63 10.15 -3.11
C GLY A 70 -21.22 9.10 -2.07
N LEU A 71 -20.11 8.40 -2.34
CA LEU A 71 -19.62 7.32 -1.49
C LEU A 71 -19.44 7.75 -0.02
N ALA A 72 -18.80 8.90 0.25
CA ALA A 72 -18.68 9.43 1.61
C ALA A 72 -20.04 9.68 2.27
N ALA A 73 -20.97 10.32 1.57
CA ALA A 73 -22.30 10.61 2.10
C ALA A 73 -23.09 9.34 2.39
N GLN A 74 -23.01 8.31 1.54
CA GLN A 74 -23.64 7.01 1.75
C GLN A 74 -23.09 6.27 2.98
N GLN A 75 -21.85 6.55 3.35
CA GLN A 75 -21.21 6.01 4.55
C GLN A 75 -21.38 6.94 5.78
N GLY A 76 -22.13 8.05 5.65
CA GLY A 76 -22.39 8.99 6.74
C GLY A 76 -21.28 10.01 7.00
N PHE A 77 -20.30 10.13 6.09
CA PHE A 77 -19.19 11.08 6.22
C PHE A 77 -19.44 12.37 5.44
N LEU A 78 -18.91 13.48 5.98
CA LEU A 78 -19.03 14.80 5.38
C LEU A 78 -17.99 15.07 4.27
N SER A 79 -16.94 14.27 4.18
CA SER A 79 -15.92 14.39 3.14
C SER A 79 -15.24 13.04 2.83
N PRO A 80 -14.65 12.87 1.63
CA PRO A 80 -13.88 11.67 1.30
C PRO A 80 -12.67 11.43 2.20
N GLU A 81 -12.03 12.48 2.71
CA GLU A 81 -10.84 12.36 3.57
C GLU A 81 -11.18 11.69 4.90
N ALA A 82 -12.42 11.80 5.38
CA ALA A 82 -12.84 11.12 6.61
C ALA A 82 -13.01 9.59 6.45
N LEU A 83 -12.93 9.07 5.22
CA LEU A 83 -12.97 7.62 4.95
C LEU A 83 -11.59 6.95 5.02
N ILE A 84 -10.50 7.70 5.02
CA ILE A 84 -9.12 7.18 4.83
C ILE A 84 -8.13 7.69 5.87
#